data_AF-W8TEW6-F1
#
_entry.id   AF-W8TEW6-F1
#
_cell.length_a   1.000
_cell.length_b   1.000
_cell.length_c   1.000
_cell.angle_alpha   90.00
_cell.angle_beta   90.00
_cell.angle_gamma   90.00
#
_symmetry.space_group_name_H-M   'P 1'
#
loop_
_entity.id
_entity.type
_entity.pdbx_description
1 polymer ?
#
loop_
_entity_poly.entity_id
_entity_poly.type
_entity_poly.pdbx_seq_one_letter_code
_entity_poly.pdbx_strand_id
1 'polypeptide(L)'
;MEIMKILREKDSFQKFKKYQYDLIEIEKEIERLKVQLENIDVVKVQKIELDNIIKDINEVKEKIELEVKKSNELYKSIRKDYYNFLKRIIFKPGILSITNNKKGNVEFKAEIANDNNELTSEDKGFSYKKILCACFDIALSKNYNDKSFFRFIYHDGCLESLDPRKRVKYLELIEEICDKYDIQYILTVLDSDIPIVGGEKYSFKNVNLAVELSDEDNDTGRLFGIAF
;
A
#
# COMPACT_ATOMS: atom_id res chain seq x y z
N MET A 1 28.87 -84.67 39.79
CA MET A 1 29.25 -84.08 38.49
C MET A 1 28.16 -83.21 37.84
N GLU A 2 27.02 -82.94 38.51
CA GLU A 2 25.92 -82.14 37.91
C GLU A 2 25.89 -80.66 38.34
N ILE A 3 26.32 -80.35 39.56
CA ILE A 3 26.26 -78.97 40.11
C ILE A 3 27.20 -78.00 39.36
N MET A 4 28.32 -78.50 38.82
CA MET A 4 29.29 -77.68 38.07
C MET A 4 28.88 -77.42 36.61
N LYS A 5 27.94 -78.21 36.08
CA LYS A 5 27.32 -78.01 34.75
C LYS A 5 26.22 -76.94 34.83
N ILE A 6 25.39 -77.00 35.88
CA ILE A 6 24.33 -76.05 36.20
C ILE A 6 24.88 -74.64 36.54
N LEU A 7 26.02 -74.55 37.23
CA LEU A 7 26.66 -73.26 37.55
C LEU A 7 27.26 -72.56 36.32
N ARG A 8 27.78 -73.31 35.35
CA ARG A 8 28.27 -72.74 34.07
C ARG A 8 27.11 -72.29 33.16
N GLU A 9 25.98 -72.99 33.19
CA GLU A 9 24.79 -72.63 32.42
C GLU A 9 24.12 -71.35 32.95
N LYS A 10 24.04 -71.16 34.26
CA LYS A 10 23.38 -69.99 34.86
C LYS A 10 24.12 -68.67 34.59
N ASP A 11 25.45 -68.69 34.68
CA ASP A 11 26.31 -67.53 34.40
C ASP A 11 26.39 -67.23 32.89
N SER A 12 26.39 -68.29 32.05
CA SER A 12 26.33 -68.14 30.59
C SER A 12 24.97 -67.59 30.13
N PHE A 13 23.87 -68.01 30.76
CA PHE A 13 22.52 -67.52 30.47
C PHE A 13 22.34 -66.06 30.92
N GLN A 14 22.91 -65.68 32.06
CA GLN A 14 22.95 -64.26 32.49
C GLN A 14 23.76 -63.40 31.54
N LYS A 15 24.95 -63.85 31.09
CA LYS A 15 25.74 -63.16 30.07
C LYS A 15 24.97 -63.06 28.75
N PHE A 16 24.34 -64.14 28.30
CA PHE A 16 23.52 -64.14 27.09
C PHE A 16 22.37 -63.13 27.18
N LYS A 17 21.64 -63.10 28.31
CA LYS A 17 20.56 -62.14 28.53
C LYS A 17 21.06 -60.70 28.58
N LYS A 18 22.23 -60.47 29.18
CA LYS A 18 22.90 -59.16 29.17
C LYS A 18 23.25 -58.73 27.75
N TYR A 19 23.90 -59.59 26.97
CA TYR A 19 24.21 -59.30 25.56
C TYR A 19 22.96 -59.08 24.71
N GLN A 20 21.84 -59.77 24.99
CA GLN A 20 20.55 -59.48 24.36
C GLN A 20 20.04 -58.08 24.69
N TYR A 21 20.11 -57.65 25.96
CA TYR A 21 19.72 -56.29 26.33
C TYR A 21 20.63 -55.24 25.68
N ASP A 22 21.94 -55.45 25.71
CA ASP A 22 22.91 -54.55 25.08
C ASP A 22 22.66 -54.48 23.55
N LEU A 23 22.31 -55.60 22.90
CA LEU A 23 21.95 -55.64 21.48
C LEU A 23 20.69 -54.81 21.19
N ILE A 24 19.64 -54.96 22.00
CA ILE A 24 18.39 -54.20 21.85
C ILE A 24 18.63 -52.70 22.05
N GLU A 25 19.52 -52.31 22.97
CA GLU A 25 19.87 -50.92 23.21
C GLU A 25 20.61 -50.31 22.01
N ILE A 26 21.58 -51.04 21.45
CA ILE A 26 22.30 -50.66 20.23
C ILE A 26 21.34 -50.57 19.03
N GLU A 27 20.43 -51.52 18.87
CA GLU A 27 19.43 -51.50 17.77
C GLU A 27 18.54 -50.26 17.86
N LYS A 28 18.07 -49.89 19.05
CA LYS A 28 17.31 -48.65 19.27
C LYS A 28 18.12 -47.41 18.96
N GLU A 29 19.40 -47.40 19.34
CA GLU A 29 20.29 -46.28 19.04
C GLU A 29 20.52 -46.15 17.53
N ILE A 30 20.72 -47.26 16.83
CA ILE A 30 20.83 -47.31 15.36
C ILE A 30 19.55 -46.80 14.70
N GLU A 31 18.37 -47.21 15.17
CA GLU A 31 17.09 -46.75 14.64
C GLU A 31 16.90 -45.25 14.83
N ARG A 32 17.25 -44.72 16.02
CA ARG A 32 17.24 -43.28 16.30
C ARG A 32 18.20 -42.51 15.38
N LEU A 33 19.42 -43.02 15.18
CA LEU A 33 20.41 -42.41 14.30
C LEU A 33 19.95 -42.42 12.84
N LYS A 34 19.30 -43.49 12.37
CA LYS A 34 18.71 -43.55 11.02
C LYS A 34 17.63 -42.48 10.80
N VAL A 35 16.71 -42.31 11.75
CA VAL A 35 15.67 -41.26 11.69
C VAL A 35 16.30 -39.86 11.68
N GLN A 36 17.34 -39.64 12.48
CA GLN A 36 18.08 -38.36 12.45
C GLN A 36 18.74 -38.10 11.09
N LEU A 37 19.29 -39.15 10.47
CA LEU A 37 19.93 -39.06 9.16
C LEU A 37 18.93 -38.74 8.05
N GLU A 38 17.75 -39.37 8.06
CA GLU A 38 16.65 -39.06 7.14
C GLU A 38 16.18 -37.59 7.29
N ASN A 39 16.03 -37.11 8.53
CA ASN A 39 15.68 -35.71 8.78
C ASN A 39 16.73 -34.73 8.25
N ILE A 40 18.02 -35.09 8.31
CA ILE A 40 19.10 -34.27 7.75
C ILE A 40 18.94 -34.13 6.23
N ASP A 41 18.57 -35.20 5.54
CA ASP A 41 18.38 -35.15 4.08
C ASP A 41 17.16 -34.30 3.69
N VAL A 42 16.07 -34.36 4.45
CA VAL A 42 14.92 -33.45 4.27
C VAL A 42 15.35 -31.98 4.46
N VAL A 43 16.12 -31.69 5.51
CA VAL A 43 16.63 -30.33 5.77
C VAL A 43 17.55 -29.84 4.65
N LYS A 44 18.38 -30.72 4.06
CA LYS A 44 19.21 -30.35 2.90
C LYS A 44 18.37 -29.95 1.69
N VAL A 45 17.32 -30.72 1.39
CA VAL A 45 16.42 -30.41 0.26
C VAL A 45 15.73 -29.06 0.50
N GLN A 46 15.17 -28.84 1.70
CA GLN A 46 14.55 -27.57 2.07
C GLN A 46 15.52 -26.39 2.00
N LYS A 47 16.80 -26.62 2.33
CA LYS A 47 17.83 -25.58 2.21
C LYS A 47 18.11 -25.20 0.76
N ILE A 48 18.16 -26.17 -0.15
CA ILE A 48 18.31 -25.91 -1.59
C ILE A 48 17.12 -25.12 -2.12
N GLU A 49 15.89 -25.49 -1.73
CA GLU A 49 14.68 -24.74 -2.09
C GLU A 49 14.72 -23.31 -1.55
N LEU A 50 15.12 -23.11 -0.30
CA LEU A 50 15.27 -21.78 0.30
C LEU A 50 16.28 -20.93 -0.46
N ASP A 51 17.43 -21.49 -0.83
CA ASP A 51 18.47 -20.78 -1.58
C ASP A 51 17.97 -20.38 -2.97
N ASN A 52 17.19 -21.23 -3.65
CA ASN A 52 16.54 -20.90 -4.92
C ASN A 52 15.52 -19.76 -4.76
N ILE A 53 14.67 -19.81 -3.74
CA ILE A 53 13.69 -18.74 -3.48
C ILE A 53 14.39 -17.41 -3.18
N ILE A 54 15.48 -17.43 -2.42
CA ILE A 54 16.28 -16.22 -2.14
C ILE A 54 16.85 -15.64 -3.44
N LYS A 55 17.34 -16.50 -4.34
CA LYS A 55 17.83 -16.08 -5.65
C LYS A 55 16.72 -15.43 -6.48
N ASP A 56 15.56 -16.06 -6.59
CA ASP A 56 14.42 -15.53 -7.33
C ASP A 56 13.97 -14.17 -6.78
N ILE A 57 13.92 -14.04 -5.45
CA ILE A 57 13.62 -12.76 -4.78
C ILE A 57 14.63 -11.68 -5.18
N ASN A 58 15.91 -11.99 -5.22
CA ASN A 58 16.94 -11.01 -5.59
C ASN A 58 16.84 -10.60 -7.07
N GLU A 59 16.58 -11.55 -7.97
CA GLU A 59 16.34 -11.25 -9.39
C GLU A 59 15.14 -10.32 -9.58
N VAL A 60 14.05 -10.52 -8.82
CA VAL A 60 12.89 -9.65 -8.86
C VAL A 60 13.22 -8.25 -8.32
N LYS A 61 13.98 -8.15 -7.22
CA LYS A 61 14.39 -6.84 -6.66
C LYS A 61 15.20 -6.03 -7.65
N GLU A 62 16.16 -6.67 -8.34
CA GLU A 62 16.98 -6.01 -9.36
C GLU A 62 16.12 -5.48 -10.51
N LYS A 63 15.16 -6.28 -11.00
CA LYS A 63 14.22 -5.84 -12.05
C LYS A 63 13.40 -4.62 -11.60
N ILE A 64 12.91 -4.63 -10.36
CA ILE A 64 12.16 -3.49 -9.83
C ILE A 64 13.05 -2.24 -9.75
N GLU A 65 14.28 -2.38 -9.23
CA GLU A 65 15.20 -1.24 -9.09
C GLU A 65 15.54 -0.62 -10.46
N LEU A 66 15.72 -1.44 -11.49
CA LEU A 66 15.95 -0.98 -12.86
C LEU A 66 14.73 -0.21 -13.40
N GLU A 67 13.52 -0.73 -13.24
CA GLU A 67 12.30 -0.04 -13.71
C GLU A 67 12.02 1.25 -12.92
N VAL A 68 12.32 1.31 -11.63
CA VAL A 68 12.18 2.55 -10.83
C VAL A 68 13.18 3.63 -11.27
N LYS A 69 14.41 3.25 -11.61
CA LYS A 69 15.45 4.19 -12.09
C LYS A 69 15.23 4.63 -13.54
N LYS A 70 14.49 3.85 -14.32
CA LYS A 70 14.22 4.12 -15.73
C LYS A 70 13.47 5.43 -15.90
N SER A 71 13.94 6.25 -16.83
CA SER A 71 13.27 7.51 -17.17
C SER A 71 11.91 7.22 -17.82
N ASN A 72 10.86 7.84 -17.30
CA ASN A 72 9.51 7.79 -17.86
C ASN A 72 8.97 9.22 -18.00
N GLU A 73 8.78 9.68 -19.24
CA GLU A 73 8.32 11.04 -19.55
C GLU A 73 6.90 11.33 -19.07
N LEU A 74 6.02 10.32 -19.10
CA LEU A 74 4.67 10.43 -18.57
C LEU A 74 4.71 10.62 -17.05
N TYR A 75 5.53 9.84 -16.35
CA TYR A 75 5.74 9.99 -14.92
C TYR A 75 6.33 11.37 -14.57
N LYS A 76 7.30 11.87 -15.34
CA LYS A 76 7.84 13.23 -15.15
C LYS A 76 6.76 14.31 -15.32
N SER A 77 5.91 14.17 -16.33
CA SER A 77 4.83 15.13 -16.60
C SER A 77 3.78 15.11 -15.48
N ILE A 78 3.38 13.92 -15.00
CA ILE A 78 2.48 13.77 -13.85
C ILE A 78 3.07 14.43 -12.60
N ARG A 79 4.36 14.18 -12.27
CA ARG A 79 5.03 14.79 -11.11
C ARG A 79 5.06 16.32 -11.21
N LYS A 80 5.33 16.86 -12.39
CA LYS A 80 5.36 18.30 -12.64
C LYS A 80 3.99 18.94 -12.44
N ASP A 81 2.95 18.32 -12.99
CA ASP A 81 1.58 18.81 -12.83
C ASP A 81 1.11 18.72 -11.38
N TYR A 82 1.35 17.59 -10.72
CA TYR A 82 1.10 17.41 -9.30
C TYR A 82 1.75 18.49 -8.44
N TYR A 83 3.04 18.76 -8.67
CA TYR A 83 3.77 19.84 -8.00
C TYR A 83 3.11 21.20 -8.22
N ASN A 84 2.75 21.53 -9.46
CA ASN A 84 2.16 22.82 -9.82
C ASN A 84 0.77 23.00 -9.20
N PHE A 85 -0.05 21.94 -9.18
CA PHE A 85 -1.39 21.97 -8.59
C PHE A 85 -1.34 22.25 -7.10
N LEU A 86 -0.49 21.54 -6.35
CA LEU A 86 -0.35 21.78 -4.92
C LEU A 86 0.23 23.16 -4.63
N LYS A 87 1.21 23.61 -5.41
CA LYS A 87 1.76 24.96 -5.27
C LYS A 87 0.70 26.04 -5.51
N ARG A 88 -0.28 25.81 -6.39
CA ARG A 88 -1.40 26.73 -6.62
C ARG A 88 -2.44 26.70 -5.50
N ILE A 89 -2.78 25.52 -5.00
CA ILE A 89 -3.87 25.33 -4.03
C ILE A 89 -3.44 25.65 -2.61
N ILE A 90 -2.36 25.00 -2.15
CA ILE A 90 -1.91 25.07 -0.75
C ILE A 90 -0.69 25.98 -0.55
N PHE A 91 -0.18 26.58 -1.63
CA PHE A 91 1.02 27.44 -1.65
C PHE A 91 2.30 26.71 -1.23
N LYS A 92 2.33 25.38 -1.37
CA LYS A 92 3.48 24.54 -1.01
C LYS A 92 3.76 23.52 -2.11
N PRO A 93 5.04 23.19 -2.35
CA PRO A 93 5.41 22.17 -3.31
C PRO A 93 4.99 20.77 -2.85
N GLY A 94 4.38 20.01 -3.77
CA GLY A 94 4.10 18.59 -3.58
C GLY A 94 5.14 17.72 -4.26
N ILE A 95 5.65 16.72 -3.55
CA ILE A 95 6.59 15.75 -4.09
C ILE A 95 5.89 14.41 -4.23
N LEU A 96 5.81 13.93 -5.47
CA LEU A 96 5.47 12.55 -5.79
C LEU A 96 6.77 11.79 -6.07
N SER A 97 7.00 10.67 -5.38
CA SER A 97 8.18 9.83 -5.59
C SER A 97 7.84 8.33 -5.56
N ILE A 98 8.64 7.56 -6.31
CA ILE A 98 8.61 6.10 -6.36
C ILE A 98 10.00 5.66 -5.93
N THR A 99 10.08 4.85 -4.89
CA THR A 99 11.35 4.38 -4.29
C THR A 99 11.24 2.91 -3.94
N ASN A 100 12.36 2.26 -3.62
CA ASN A 100 12.37 0.90 -3.08
C ASN A 100 12.54 0.97 -1.56
N ASN A 101 11.74 0.20 -0.81
CA ASN A 101 11.92 0.06 0.62
C ASN A 101 13.09 -0.90 0.95
N LYS A 102 13.43 -1.05 2.24
CA LYS A 102 14.50 -1.95 2.70
C LYS A 102 14.31 -3.43 2.31
N LYS A 103 13.07 -3.83 1.99
CA LYS A 103 12.74 -5.18 1.53
C LYS A 103 12.77 -5.30 0.00
N GLY A 104 13.08 -4.24 -0.73
CA GLY A 104 13.12 -4.21 -2.20
C GLY A 104 11.76 -3.99 -2.88
N ASN A 105 10.69 -3.79 -2.11
CA ASN A 105 9.36 -3.52 -2.67
C ASN A 105 9.25 -2.06 -3.11
N VAL A 106 8.39 -1.81 -4.11
CA VAL A 106 8.04 -0.45 -4.54
C VAL A 106 7.25 0.27 -3.45
N GLU A 107 7.66 1.51 -3.17
CA GLU A 107 7.03 2.41 -2.22
C GLU A 107 6.72 3.74 -2.92
N PHE A 108 5.45 4.13 -2.87
CA PHE A 108 4.95 5.39 -3.44
C PHE A 108 4.79 6.41 -2.32
N LYS A 109 5.33 7.61 -2.51
CA LYS A 109 5.25 8.70 -1.52
C LYS A 109 4.68 9.95 -2.17
N ALA A 110 3.73 10.55 -1.47
CA ALA A 110 3.11 11.82 -1.80
C ALA A 110 3.27 12.71 -0.56
N GLU A 111 4.24 13.62 -0.59
CA GLU A 111 4.67 14.39 0.57
C GLU A 111 4.60 15.90 0.26
N ILE A 112 4.38 16.71 1.29
CA ILE A 112 4.43 18.18 1.20
C ILE A 112 5.84 18.63 1.62
N ALA A 113 6.48 19.42 0.76
CA ALA A 113 7.76 20.03 1.07
C ALA A 113 7.61 21.52 1.43
N ASN A 114 8.61 22.07 2.11
CA ASN A 114 8.76 23.51 2.29
C ASN A 114 9.35 24.16 1.02
N ASP A 115 9.48 25.49 1.00
CA ASP A 115 10.03 26.23 -0.15
C ASP A 115 11.49 25.85 -0.47
N ASN A 116 12.21 25.23 0.47
CA ASN A 116 13.56 24.70 0.29
C ASN A 116 13.57 23.22 -0.15
N ASN A 117 12.41 22.65 -0.52
CA ASN A 117 12.21 21.24 -0.87
C ASN A 117 12.52 20.24 0.27
N GLU A 118 12.52 20.66 1.52
CA GLU A 118 12.63 19.76 2.67
C GLU A 118 11.25 19.21 3.03
N LEU A 119 11.18 17.90 3.27
CA LEU A 119 9.93 17.21 3.59
C LEU A 119 9.38 17.69 4.94
N THR A 120 8.09 18.01 4.97
CA THR A 120 7.38 18.43 6.19
C THR A 120 6.36 17.36 6.59
N SER A 121 6.14 17.18 7.89
CA SER A 121 5.10 16.26 8.42
C SER A 121 3.67 16.82 8.34
N GLU A 122 3.45 17.89 7.57
CA GLU A 122 2.12 18.49 7.39
C GLU A 122 1.18 17.62 6.54
N ASP A 123 1.74 16.70 5.76
CA ASP A 123 1.04 15.65 5.01
C ASP A 123 0.19 14.71 5.90
N LYS A 124 0.47 14.67 7.21
CA LYS A 124 -0.31 13.89 8.19
C LYS A 124 -1.63 14.52 8.59
N GLY A 125 -1.89 15.78 8.21
CA GLY A 125 -3.20 16.42 8.39
C GLY A 125 -4.23 15.82 7.45
N PHE A 126 -5.37 15.35 7.99
CA PHE A 126 -6.43 14.69 7.22
C PHE A 126 -6.92 15.54 6.03
N SER A 127 -7.09 16.85 6.21
CA SER A 127 -7.54 17.77 5.17
C SER A 127 -6.56 17.90 4.00
N TYR A 128 -5.25 17.93 4.29
CA TYR A 128 -4.25 18.01 3.22
C TYR A 128 -4.11 16.70 2.47
N LYS A 129 -4.28 15.56 3.15
CA LYS A 129 -4.27 14.26 2.48
C LYS A 129 -5.35 14.16 1.39
N LYS A 130 -6.57 14.66 1.64
CA LYS A 130 -7.63 14.73 0.61
C LYS A 130 -7.19 15.54 -0.61
N ILE A 131 -6.56 16.70 -0.41
CA ILE A 131 -6.06 17.54 -1.50
C ILE A 131 -4.88 16.89 -2.24
N LEU A 132 -3.98 16.19 -1.54
CA LEU A 132 -2.89 15.43 -2.17
C LEU A 132 -3.47 14.36 -3.12
N CYS A 133 -4.43 13.57 -2.65
CA CYS A 133 -5.12 12.58 -3.48
C CYS A 133 -5.81 13.24 -4.68
N ALA A 134 -6.58 14.31 -4.45
CA ALA A 134 -7.29 14.98 -5.54
C ALA A 134 -6.34 15.56 -6.59
N CYS A 135 -5.23 16.19 -6.19
CA CYS A 135 -4.23 16.70 -7.12
C CYS A 135 -3.58 15.59 -7.94
N PHE A 136 -3.39 14.41 -7.35
CA PHE A 136 -2.86 13.24 -8.05
C PHE A 136 -3.84 12.74 -9.12
N ASP A 137 -5.12 12.60 -8.79
CA ASP A 137 -6.15 12.12 -9.72
C ASP A 137 -6.36 13.08 -10.89
N ILE A 138 -6.33 14.40 -10.61
CA ILE A 138 -6.36 15.45 -11.63
C ILE A 138 -5.09 15.38 -12.52
N ALA A 139 -3.92 15.19 -11.93
CA ALA A 139 -2.66 15.08 -12.69
C ALA A 139 -2.65 13.85 -13.60
N LEU A 140 -3.15 12.71 -13.11
CA LEU A 140 -3.33 11.52 -13.93
C LEU A 140 -4.29 11.78 -15.10
N SER A 141 -5.51 12.23 -14.81
CA SER A 141 -6.54 12.43 -15.83
C SER A 141 -6.09 13.41 -16.91
N LYS A 142 -5.41 14.50 -16.52
CA LYS A 142 -4.80 15.45 -17.45
C LYS A 142 -3.75 14.80 -18.36
N ASN A 143 -2.82 14.03 -17.78
CA ASN A 143 -1.68 13.46 -18.52
C ASN A 143 -2.07 12.26 -19.40
N TYR A 144 -3.18 11.60 -19.08
CA TYR A 144 -3.74 10.52 -19.89
C TYR A 144 -4.87 11.00 -20.82
N ASN A 145 -5.09 12.30 -20.97
CA ASN A 145 -6.22 12.83 -21.73
C ASN A 145 -6.19 12.47 -23.22
N ASP A 146 -5.01 12.19 -23.78
CA ASP A 146 -4.85 11.73 -25.17
C ASP A 146 -4.94 10.20 -25.32
N LYS A 147 -5.18 9.48 -24.22
CA LYS A 147 -5.29 8.02 -24.19
C LYS A 147 -6.73 7.57 -23.93
N SER A 148 -6.96 6.27 -24.13
CA SER A 148 -8.17 5.59 -23.66
C SER A 148 -8.10 5.44 -22.14
N PHE A 149 -8.39 6.51 -21.42
CA PHE A 149 -8.42 6.59 -19.97
C PHE A 149 -9.73 7.21 -19.49
N PHE A 150 -10.03 7.06 -18.20
CA PHE A 150 -11.21 7.67 -17.59
C PHE A 150 -11.15 9.20 -17.74
N ARG A 151 -12.28 9.79 -18.15
CA ARG A 151 -12.46 11.24 -18.32
C ARG A 151 -13.37 11.84 -17.26
N PHE A 152 -13.56 11.16 -16.14
CA PHE A 152 -14.32 11.68 -15.02
C PHE A 152 -13.60 11.46 -13.71
N ILE A 153 -13.81 12.37 -12.77
CA ILE A 153 -13.28 12.32 -11.40
C ILE A 153 -14.44 12.55 -10.44
N TYR A 154 -14.51 11.75 -9.38
CA TYR A 154 -15.47 11.93 -8.30
C TYR A 154 -14.73 12.09 -6.97
N HIS A 155 -14.97 13.20 -6.29
CA HIS A 155 -14.37 13.46 -4.99
C HIS A 155 -15.42 13.86 -3.95
N ASP A 156 -15.37 13.17 -2.81
CA ASP A 156 -16.26 13.44 -1.70
C ASP A 156 -15.61 14.35 -0.65
N GLY A 157 -16.29 15.44 -0.30
CA GLY A 157 -15.90 16.30 0.83
C GLY A 157 -14.47 16.85 0.72
N CYS A 158 -13.99 17.15 -0.49
CA CYS A 158 -12.62 17.64 -0.70
C CYS A 158 -12.38 19.08 -0.21
N LEU A 159 -13.44 19.83 0.04
CA LEU A 159 -13.36 21.19 0.60
C LEU A 159 -13.37 21.21 2.14
N GLU A 160 -13.71 20.10 2.78
CA GLU A 160 -13.83 20.00 4.24
C GLU A 160 -12.54 20.43 4.94
N SER A 161 -12.68 21.23 6.00
CA SER A 161 -11.55 21.63 6.87
C SER A 161 -10.36 22.30 6.13
N LEU A 162 -10.56 22.74 4.89
CA LEU A 162 -9.60 23.49 4.10
C LEU A 162 -9.82 25.00 4.31
N ASP A 163 -8.73 25.76 4.38
CA ASP A 163 -8.81 27.23 4.46
C ASP A 163 -9.61 27.81 3.26
N PRO A 164 -10.52 28.79 3.48
CA PRO A 164 -11.36 29.33 2.42
C PRO A 164 -10.59 29.83 1.19
N ARG A 165 -9.39 30.39 1.35
CA ARG A 165 -8.58 30.86 0.20
C ARG A 165 -8.11 29.69 -0.66
N LYS A 166 -7.75 28.58 -0.02
CA LYS A 166 -7.32 27.35 -0.70
C LYS A 166 -8.49 26.65 -1.38
N ARG A 167 -9.70 26.69 -0.78
CA ARG A 167 -10.94 26.21 -1.42
C ARG A 167 -11.20 26.93 -2.74
N VAL A 168 -11.11 28.26 -2.76
CA VAL A 168 -11.25 29.05 -4.00
C VAL A 168 -10.21 28.63 -5.04
N LYS A 169 -8.94 28.53 -4.66
CA LYS A 169 -7.86 28.13 -5.58
C LYS A 169 -8.04 26.72 -6.15
N TYR A 170 -8.61 25.81 -5.37
CA TYR A 170 -8.95 24.46 -5.80
C TYR A 170 -10.09 24.44 -6.81
N LEU A 171 -11.18 25.17 -6.54
CA LEU A 171 -12.31 25.28 -7.48
C LEU A 171 -11.88 25.93 -8.80
N GLU A 172 -11.11 27.03 -8.74
CA GLU A 172 -10.54 27.67 -9.93
C GLU A 172 -9.65 26.72 -10.76
N LEU A 173 -8.87 25.85 -10.10
CA LEU A 173 -8.05 24.86 -10.79
C LEU A 173 -8.93 23.82 -11.49
N ILE A 174 -9.96 23.32 -10.80
CA ILE A 174 -10.86 22.31 -11.37
C ILE A 174 -11.57 22.86 -12.60
N GLU A 175 -12.15 24.06 -12.51
CA GLU A 175 -12.80 24.72 -13.65
C GLU A 175 -11.86 24.79 -14.86
N GLU A 176 -10.63 25.27 -14.67
CA GLU A 176 -9.63 25.36 -15.75
C GLU A 176 -9.29 24.00 -16.35
N ILE A 177 -9.15 22.96 -15.52
CA ILE A 177 -8.82 21.62 -16.01
C ILE A 177 -9.99 21.02 -16.79
N CYS A 178 -11.22 21.16 -16.30
CA CYS A 178 -12.41 20.64 -16.98
C CYS A 178 -12.57 21.29 -18.35
N ASP A 179 -12.49 22.63 -18.40
CA ASP A 179 -12.63 23.40 -19.64
C ASP A 179 -11.54 23.06 -20.67
N LYS A 180 -10.30 22.83 -20.21
CA LYS A 180 -9.15 22.63 -21.10
C LYS A 180 -8.96 21.19 -21.57
N TYR A 181 -9.31 20.21 -20.73
CA TYR A 181 -9.01 18.80 -20.99
C TYR A 181 -10.25 17.95 -21.21
N ASP A 182 -11.45 18.52 -21.22
CA ASP A 182 -12.71 17.78 -21.42
C ASP A 182 -12.87 16.63 -20.41
N ILE A 183 -12.72 17.00 -19.13
CA ILE A 183 -12.83 16.10 -17.97
C ILE A 183 -14.12 16.45 -17.21
N GLN A 184 -14.94 15.45 -16.92
CA GLN A 184 -16.12 15.60 -16.07
C GLN A 184 -15.72 15.50 -14.60
N TYR A 185 -15.85 16.59 -13.85
CA TYR A 185 -15.56 16.60 -12.42
C TYR A 185 -16.83 16.62 -11.59
N ILE A 186 -16.97 15.64 -10.69
CA ILE A 186 -18.11 15.49 -9.80
C ILE A 186 -17.62 15.71 -8.36
N LEU A 187 -18.21 16.68 -7.69
CA LEU A 187 -17.85 17.09 -6.33
C LEU A 187 -19.10 17.09 -5.45
N THR A 188 -19.01 16.46 -4.28
CA THR A 188 -19.98 16.68 -3.21
C THR A 188 -19.43 17.72 -2.23
N VAL A 189 -20.30 18.63 -1.79
CA VAL A 189 -19.94 19.69 -0.86
C VAL A 189 -21.06 19.89 0.15
N LEU A 190 -20.70 20.19 1.39
CA LEU A 190 -21.63 20.81 2.32
C LEU A 190 -21.80 22.29 1.96
N ASP A 191 -23.00 22.82 2.17
CA ASP A 191 -23.29 24.23 1.91
C ASP A 191 -22.40 25.19 2.72
N SER A 192 -22.02 24.78 3.94
CA SER A 192 -21.09 25.49 4.82
C SER A 192 -19.64 25.44 4.35
N ASP A 193 -19.28 24.49 3.48
CA ASP A 193 -17.92 24.36 2.95
C ASP A 193 -17.68 25.20 1.70
N ILE A 194 -18.73 25.72 1.06
CA ILE A 194 -18.60 26.62 -0.09
C ILE A 194 -17.95 27.93 0.39
N PRO A 195 -16.81 28.35 -0.19
CA PRO A 195 -16.11 29.54 0.29
C PRO A 195 -16.89 30.82 -0.03
N ILE A 196 -16.82 31.81 0.87
CA ILE A 196 -17.41 33.14 0.67
C ILE A 196 -16.36 34.06 0.05
N VAL A 197 -16.70 34.66 -1.09
CA VAL A 197 -15.87 35.59 -1.86
C VAL A 197 -16.63 36.91 -2.01
N GLY A 198 -16.08 38.01 -1.48
CA GLY A 198 -16.70 39.33 -1.61
C GLY A 198 -18.04 39.50 -0.86
N GLY A 199 -18.33 38.62 0.11
CA GLY A 199 -19.57 38.64 0.88
C GLY A 199 -20.65 37.66 0.38
N GLU A 200 -20.43 37.01 -0.76
CA GLU A 200 -21.33 36.02 -1.34
C GLU A 200 -20.64 34.66 -1.48
N LYS A 201 -21.43 33.57 -1.55
CA LYS A 201 -20.87 32.23 -1.80
C LYS A 201 -20.22 32.18 -3.19
N TYR A 202 -19.18 31.36 -3.31
CA TYR A 202 -18.49 31.14 -4.57
C TYR A 202 -19.48 30.71 -5.67
N SER A 203 -19.48 31.47 -6.77
CA SER A 203 -20.32 31.17 -7.93
C SER A 203 -19.62 30.16 -8.82
N PHE A 204 -20.13 28.93 -8.83
CA PHE A 204 -19.69 27.90 -9.75
C PHE A 204 -20.03 28.27 -11.20
N LYS A 205 -19.06 28.17 -12.11
CA LYS A 205 -19.28 28.37 -13.56
C LYS A 205 -19.45 27.02 -14.24
N ASN A 206 -20.37 26.95 -15.21
CA ASN A 206 -20.61 25.75 -16.03
C ASN A 206 -20.86 24.46 -15.22
N VAL A 207 -21.44 24.57 -14.02
CA VAL A 207 -21.76 23.43 -13.16
C VAL A 207 -23.20 23.00 -13.35
N ASN A 208 -23.40 21.68 -13.46
CA ASN A 208 -24.71 21.05 -13.38
C ASN A 208 -24.92 20.54 -11.94
N LEU A 209 -25.86 21.16 -11.22
CA LEU A 209 -26.28 20.65 -9.91
C LEU A 209 -27.09 19.37 -10.12
N ALA A 210 -26.50 18.21 -9.81
CA ALA A 210 -27.15 16.92 -10.01
C ALA A 210 -28.24 16.66 -8.97
N VAL A 211 -27.94 16.90 -7.69
CA VAL A 211 -28.84 16.68 -6.55
C VAL A 211 -28.49 17.70 -5.47
N GLU A 212 -29.51 18.29 -4.86
CA GLU A 212 -29.40 19.06 -3.62
C GLU A 212 -30.10 18.27 -2.51
N LEU A 213 -29.40 18.09 -1.38
CA LEU A 213 -29.92 17.35 -0.22
C LEU A 213 -30.17 18.32 0.93
N SER A 214 -31.24 18.07 1.68
CA SER A 214 -31.65 18.87 2.84
C SER A 214 -32.18 17.97 3.94
N ASP A 215 -31.87 18.34 5.20
CA ASP A 215 -32.36 17.66 6.40
C ASP A 215 -33.68 18.25 6.92
N GLU A 216 -34.37 19.05 6.10
CA GLU A 216 -35.68 19.65 6.42
C GLU A 216 -36.71 18.62 6.89
N ASP A 217 -37.64 19.08 7.74
CA ASP A 217 -38.59 18.27 8.52
C ASP A 217 -39.53 17.36 7.69
N ASN A 218 -39.57 17.53 6.37
CA ASN A 218 -40.45 16.76 5.49
C ASN A 218 -39.82 15.47 4.94
N ASP A 219 -38.57 15.14 5.32
CA ASP A 219 -37.77 13.99 4.85
C ASP A 219 -37.54 13.91 3.33
N THR A 220 -38.19 14.76 2.52
CA THR A 220 -38.12 14.73 1.04
C THR A 220 -36.78 15.18 0.50
N GLY A 221 -36.02 15.97 1.26
CA GLY A 221 -34.67 16.41 0.92
C GLY A 221 -33.57 15.40 1.25
N ARG A 222 -33.88 14.30 1.97
CA ARG A 222 -32.88 13.33 2.42
C ARG A 222 -32.45 12.39 1.30
N LEU A 223 -31.25 11.83 1.44
CA LEU A 223 -30.77 10.76 0.58
C LEU A 223 -31.75 9.56 0.72
N PHE A 224 -32.52 9.28 -0.33
CA PHE A 224 -33.61 8.29 -0.41
C PHE A 224 -34.99 8.69 0.15
N GLY A 225 -35.18 9.92 0.61
CA GLY A 225 -36.49 10.40 1.06
C GLY A 225 -37.04 9.71 2.31
N ILE A 226 -36.17 9.13 3.14
CA ILE A 226 -36.54 8.41 4.37
C ILE A 226 -35.59 8.77 5.53
N ALA A 227 -36.09 8.70 6.76
CA ALA A 227 -35.31 8.78 8.00
C ALA A 227 -34.83 7.37 8.42
N PHE A 228 -33.58 7.23 8.84
CA PHE A 228 -33.01 5.99 9.39
C PHE A 228 -32.95 6.02 10.92
#